data_AF-A0A258VC36-F1
#
_entry.id   AF-A0A258VC36-F1
#
_cell.length_a   1.000
_cell.length_b   1.000
_cell.length_c   1.000
_cell.angle_alpha   90.00
_cell.angle_beta   90.00
_cell.angle_gamma   90.00
#
_symmetry.space_group_name_H-M   'P 1'
#
loop_
_entity.id
_entity.type
_entity.pdbx_description
1 polymer ?
#
loop_
_entity_poly.entity_id
_entity_poly.type
_entity_poly.pdbx_seq_one_letter_code
_entity_poly.pdbx_strand_id
1 'polypeptide(L)'
;MTSVEGFQQKLSMALGSEDRDHFAENLVLAENKAKILQLEKKYQTAIVENRIFNFDLVFSSDSYASYEIIFKNCTFKDIKINPGTSKITFFGCTIHTLTKNNFSLGLFIQGNSRITNLIFEMSDRNLMIEIKDSVVETLFVSTGKNNQFFDNINILNSTLSKTTWEIDNTHRTKYGRLHFIGVTFHEAPNFVNTEFSKDVVFRNCIFVDHSESAQIPYRDLKHKFGENHDDLMASHFGGLELISKHNSISSRLEKVLSSVYKVLNNYGLDPYRPLLWLVKLLCLAFLVWSLSIYSLGPMVPETNGQVVSSIEQVFYMTVMSVLGPLKALGIFNILKIQTLFYQIIIFIFNLVSSLLWFFLLLAIRKRFRVSV
;
A
#
# COMPACT_ATOMS: atom_id res chain seq x y z
N MET A 1 -50.46 18.19 25.47
CA MET A 1 -50.59 16.85 26.07
C MET A 1 -51.99 16.35 25.76
N THR A 2 -52.12 15.56 24.69
CA THR A 2 -53.35 14.86 24.30
C THR A 2 -52.92 13.62 23.50
N SER A 3 -53.46 12.49 23.93
CA SER A 3 -53.32 11.09 23.47
C SER A 3 -53.54 10.94 21.95
N VAL A 4 -52.70 10.22 21.19
CA VAL A 4 -52.63 8.75 21.03
C VAL A 4 -54.01 8.10 21.04
N GLU A 5 -54.71 8.16 19.90
CA GLU A 5 -55.57 7.09 19.37
C GLU A 5 -56.25 7.60 18.09
N GLY A 6 -55.99 6.93 16.97
CA GLY A 6 -56.73 7.16 15.72
C GLY A 6 -55.85 7.26 14.50
N PHE A 7 -55.24 6.15 14.05
CA PHE A 7 -54.91 5.95 12.64
C PHE A 7 -54.73 4.44 12.34
N GLN A 8 -55.80 3.67 12.52
CA GLN A 8 -55.94 2.34 11.93
C GLN A 8 -57.33 2.23 11.33
N GLN A 9 -57.48 2.50 10.03
CA GLN A 9 -58.38 1.74 9.15
C GLN A 9 -58.36 2.27 7.71
N LYS A 10 -58.42 1.31 6.78
CA LYS A 10 -58.68 1.39 5.33
C LYS A 10 -57.47 1.59 4.42
N LEU A 11 -56.98 0.48 3.86
CA LEU A 11 -57.29 0.19 2.45
C LEU A 11 -57.13 -1.31 2.16
N SER A 12 -58.26 -2.00 2.02
CA SER A 12 -58.34 -3.24 1.24
C SER A 12 -59.45 -3.02 0.20
N MET A 13 -59.10 -3.14 -1.08
CA MET A 13 -59.90 -3.81 -2.12
C MET A 13 -59.29 -3.64 -3.53
N ALA A 14 -59.00 -4.80 -4.13
CA ALA A 14 -59.16 -5.18 -5.54
C ALA A 14 -58.22 -4.58 -6.61
N LEU A 15 -57.25 -5.38 -7.09
CA LEU A 15 -57.27 -6.11 -8.38
C LEU A 15 -55.89 -6.67 -8.74
N GLY A 16 -55.88 -7.84 -9.40
CA GLY A 16 -54.90 -8.17 -10.44
C GLY A 16 -53.64 -8.93 -10.02
N SER A 17 -53.69 -10.24 -10.19
CA SER A 17 -52.56 -11.16 -10.23
C SER A 17 -51.46 -10.71 -11.20
N GLU A 18 -50.25 -10.48 -10.69
CA GLU A 18 -49.01 -11.20 -11.06
C GLU A 18 -47.78 -10.47 -10.48
N ASP A 19 -47.24 -11.07 -9.41
CA ASP A 19 -45.83 -11.12 -9.00
C ASP A 19 -44.89 -10.00 -9.50
N ARG A 20 -44.74 -8.93 -8.71
CA ARG A 20 -43.44 -8.22 -8.57
C ARG A 20 -43.32 -7.20 -7.44
N ASP A 21 -44.41 -6.69 -6.84
CA ASP A 21 -44.31 -5.50 -5.98
C ASP A 21 -44.55 -5.70 -4.47
N HIS A 22 -44.62 -6.94 -3.96
CA HIS A 22 -44.84 -7.17 -2.51
C HIS A 22 -43.59 -7.07 -1.62
N PHE A 23 -42.51 -6.46 -2.09
CA PHE A 23 -41.24 -6.38 -1.35
C PHE A 23 -41.22 -5.32 -0.22
N ALA A 24 -42.23 -4.47 -0.11
CA ALA A 24 -42.18 -3.29 0.78
C ALA A 24 -42.92 -3.41 2.13
N GLU A 25 -43.78 -4.41 2.36
CA GLU A 25 -44.75 -4.33 3.47
C GLU A 25 -44.60 -5.33 4.63
N ASN A 26 -43.75 -6.36 4.55
CA ASN A 26 -43.56 -7.31 5.66
C ASN A 26 -42.17 -7.23 6.29
N LEU A 27 -41.66 -6.00 6.47
CA LEU A 27 -40.60 -5.74 7.44
C LEU A 27 -41.28 -5.44 8.78
N VAL A 28 -41.53 -6.46 9.59
CA VAL A 28 -42.17 -6.30 10.91
C VAL A 28 -41.23 -5.51 11.82
N LEU A 29 -41.48 -4.21 11.89
CA LEU A 29 -40.79 -3.23 12.73
C LEU A 29 -41.37 -3.31 14.15
N ALA A 30 -40.75 -4.10 15.01
CA ALA A 30 -41.08 -4.10 16.44
C ALA A 30 -40.57 -2.81 17.09
N GLU A 31 -41.48 -2.07 17.74
CA GLU A 31 -41.20 -0.91 18.57
C GLU A 31 -40.38 -1.31 19.79
N ASN A 32 -39.09 -0.94 19.84
CA ASN A 32 -38.39 -0.44 21.03
C ASN A 32 -36.92 -0.17 20.75
N LYS A 33 -36.52 1.12 20.65
CA LYS A 33 -35.17 1.74 20.74
C LYS A 33 -33.93 1.11 20.05
N ALA A 34 -34.01 -0.09 19.50
CA ALA A 34 -33.11 -0.73 18.54
C ALA A 34 -34.00 -1.58 17.63
N LYS A 35 -34.10 -1.24 16.35
CA LYS A 35 -34.99 -1.94 15.42
C LYS A 35 -34.31 -3.23 14.94
N ILE A 36 -34.73 -4.37 15.46
CA ILE A 36 -34.25 -5.70 15.07
C ILE A 36 -34.93 -6.10 13.76
N LEU A 37 -34.14 -6.45 12.75
CA LEU A 37 -34.63 -6.91 11.45
C LEU A 37 -34.65 -8.45 11.47
N GLN A 38 -35.82 -9.05 11.72
CA GLN A 38 -35.99 -10.51 11.62
C GLN A 38 -36.36 -10.89 10.18
N LEU A 39 -35.48 -11.63 9.50
CA LEU A 39 -35.76 -12.21 8.18
C LEU A 39 -36.46 -13.56 8.37
N GLU A 40 -37.65 -13.74 7.78
CA GLU A 40 -38.32 -15.02 7.76
C GLU A 40 -37.54 -16.05 6.91
N LYS A 41 -37.56 -17.32 7.34
CA LYS A 41 -36.83 -18.48 6.75
C LYS A 41 -37.04 -18.71 5.23
N LYS A 42 -37.91 -17.96 4.56
CA LYS A 42 -38.33 -18.19 3.18
C LYS A 42 -37.35 -17.65 2.13
N TYR A 43 -36.46 -16.73 2.50
CA TYR A 43 -35.57 -16.06 1.54
C TYR A 43 -34.11 -16.20 1.92
N GLN A 44 -33.29 -16.73 1.00
CA GLN A 44 -31.84 -16.82 1.16
C GLN A 44 -31.12 -15.49 0.96
N THR A 45 -31.74 -14.54 0.24
CA THR A 45 -31.15 -13.23 -0.06
C THR A 45 -32.16 -12.10 0.15
N ALA A 46 -31.76 -11.03 0.83
CA ALA A 46 -32.52 -9.80 1.01
C ALA A 46 -31.75 -8.62 0.40
N ILE A 47 -32.42 -7.77 -0.38
CA ILE A 47 -31.80 -6.59 -1.01
C ILE A 47 -32.49 -5.33 -0.47
N VAL A 48 -31.72 -4.36 0.01
CA VAL A 48 -32.21 -3.09 0.55
C VAL A 48 -31.52 -1.95 -0.19
N GLU A 49 -32.29 -1.08 -0.85
CA GLU A 49 -31.75 -0.03 -1.70
C GLU A 49 -32.26 1.36 -1.32
N ASN A 50 -31.40 2.38 -1.45
CA ASN A 50 -31.73 3.81 -1.33
C ASN A 50 -32.43 4.18 -0.01
N ARG A 51 -31.97 3.63 1.12
CA ARG A 51 -32.53 3.91 2.46
C ARG A 51 -31.55 4.68 3.34
N ILE A 52 -32.12 5.52 4.22
CA ILE A 52 -31.38 6.23 5.26
C ILE A 52 -31.78 5.66 6.62
N PHE A 53 -30.80 5.12 7.34
CA PHE A 53 -30.93 4.56 8.68
C PHE A 53 -30.34 5.53 9.70
N ASN A 54 -31.19 6.39 10.25
CA ASN A 54 -30.83 7.36 11.30
C ASN A 54 -30.77 6.76 12.71
N PHE A 55 -30.80 5.43 12.82
CA PHE A 55 -30.81 4.68 14.06
C PHE A 55 -29.81 3.52 13.99
N ASP A 56 -29.40 3.04 15.15
CA ASP A 56 -28.47 1.93 15.28
C ASP A 56 -29.12 0.65 14.73
N LEU A 57 -28.50 0.07 13.71
CA LEU A 57 -28.97 -1.18 13.11
C LEU A 57 -28.18 -2.35 13.70
N VAL A 58 -28.88 -3.27 14.37
CA VAL A 58 -28.26 -4.45 14.97
C VAL A 58 -28.69 -5.70 14.20
N PHE A 59 -27.73 -6.40 13.60
CA PHE A 59 -27.97 -7.68 12.94
C PHE A 59 -27.61 -8.82 13.88
N SER A 60 -28.60 -9.53 14.43
CA SER A 60 -28.40 -10.76 15.20
C SER A 60 -29.17 -11.90 14.54
N SER A 61 -28.52 -13.05 14.35
CA SER A 61 -29.20 -14.27 13.93
C SER A 61 -28.99 -15.35 14.99
N ASP A 62 -30.09 -15.76 15.63
CA ASP A 62 -30.09 -16.89 16.57
C ASP A 62 -30.02 -18.25 15.83
N SER A 63 -30.01 -18.23 14.48
CA SER A 63 -30.01 -19.44 13.66
C SER A 63 -28.75 -19.56 12.79
N TYR A 64 -28.29 -20.80 12.60
CA TYR A 64 -27.22 -21.18 11.66
C TYR A 64 -27.66 -21.15 10.18
N ALA A 65 -28.76 -20.47 9.86
CA ALA A 65 -29.21 -20.34 8.48
C ALA A 65 -28.41 -19.24 7.76
N SER A 66 -27.84 -19.60 6.62
CA SER A 66 -27.07 -18.70 5.76
C SER A 66 -28.02 -17.74 5.02
N TYR A 67 -28.10 -16.50 5.49
CA TYR A 67 -28.80 -15.42 4.78
C TYR A 67 -27.78 -14.48 4.13
N GLU A 68 -28.06 -14.01 2.92
CA GLU A 68 -27.31 -12.93 2.28
C GLU A 68 -28.11 -11.63 2.37
N ILE A 69 -27.53 -10.55 2.90
CA ILE A 69 -28.16 -9.24 2.92
C ILE A 69 -27.31 -8.28 2.11
N ILE A 70 -27.91 -7.65 1.10
CA ILE A 70 -27.26 -6.72 0.19
C ILE A 70 -27.84 -5.33 0.38
N PHE A 71 -27.01 -4.37 0.77
CA PHE A 71 -27.35 -2.97 0.87
C PHE A 71 -26.79 -2.22 -0.35
N LYS A 72 -27.60 -1.43 -1.05
CA LYS A 72 -27.14 -0.56 -2.15
C LYS A 72 -27.54 0.89 -1.92
N ASN A 73 -26.58 1.81 -2.03
CA ASN A 73 -26.80 3.25 -1.90
C ASN A 73 -27.52 3.66 -0.60
N CYS A 74 -27.25 2.93 0.48
CA CYS A 74 -27.82 3.19 1.80
C CYS A 74 -26.89 4.06 2.65
N THR A 75 -27.48 4.85 3.54
CA THR A 75 -26.75 5.65 4.54
C THR A 75 -27.07 5.12 5.93
N PHE A 76 -26.04 4.88 6.73
CA PHE A 76 -26.17 4.36 8.09
C PHE A 76 -25.45 5.25 9.08
N LYS A 77 -26.11 5.51 10.21
CA LYS A 77 -25.45 6.08 11.38
C LYS A 77 -24.52 5.03 11.99
N ASP A 78 -25.06 4.04 12.69
CA ASP A 78 -24.27 3.00 13.34
C ASP A 78 -24.82 1.62 12.95
N ILE A 79 -23.93 0.70 12.58
CA ILE A 79 -24.25 -0.69 12.30
C ILE A 79 -23.48 -1.56 13.29
N LYS A 80 -24.19 -2.42 14.01
CA LYS A 80 -23.62 -3.48 14.83
C LYS A 80 -24.00 -4.82 14.25
N ILE A 81 -23.01 -5.56 13.79
CA ILE A 81 -23.21 -6.94 13.33
C ILE A 81 -22.87 -7.84 14.52
N ASN A 82 -23.90 -8.47 15.05
CA ASN A 82 -23.86 -9.43 16.13
C ASN A 82 -23.76 -10.87 15.57
N PRO A 83 -23.50 -11.84 16.46
CA PRO A 83 -23.52 -13.27 16.17
C PRO A 83 -24.55 -13.78 15.15
N GLY A 84 -24.10 -14.55 14.14
CA GLY A 84 -24.96 -15.15 13.11
C GLY A 84 -24.21 -15.69 11.88
N THR A 85 -24.90 -16.41 10.98
CA THR A 85 -24.33 -17.06 9.77
C THR A 85 -24.63 -16.33 8.46
N SER A 86 -24.80 -15.01 8.48
CA SER A 86 -25.26 -14.26 7.30
C SER A 86 -24.15 -13.54 6.50
N LYS A 87 -24.10 -13.68 5.17
CA LYS A 87 -23.22 -12.84 4.33
C LYS A 87 -23.81 -11.44 4.22
N ILE A 88 -23.04 -10.39 4.53
CA ILE A 88 -23.52 -9.01 4.40
C ILE A 88 -22.66 -8.27 3.38
N THR A 89 -23.32 -7.66 2.39
CA THR A 89 -22.68 -6.93 1.30
C THR A 89 -23.17 -5.49 1.26
N PHE A 90 -22.25 -4.53 1.19
CA PHE A 90 -22.53 -3.10 1.05
C PHE A 90 -22.01 -2.57 -0.29
N PHE A 91 -22.87 -1.91 -1.07
CA PHE A 91 -22.55 -1.29 -2.36
C PHE A 91 -22.88 0.20 -2.34
N GLY A 92 -21.88 1.08 -2.52
CA GLY A 92 -22.12 2.53 -2.56
C GLY A 92 -22.73 3.09 -1.27
N CYS A 93 -22.46 2.46 -0.13
CA CYS A 93 -23.04 2.86 1.15
C CYS A 93 -22.19 3.92 1.84
N THR A 94 -22.84 4.80 2.60
CA THR A 94 -22.16 5.67 3.57
C THR A 94 -22.42 5.13 4.97
N ILE A 95 -21.38 4.73 5.69
CA ILE A 95 -21.50 4.13 7.03
C ILE A 95 -20.65 4.93 8.00
N HIS A 96 -21.25 5.56 9.03
CA HIS A 96 -20.44 6.30 10.00
C HIS A 96 -19.67 5.36 10.93
N THR A 97 -20.35 4.38 11.53
CA THR A 97 -19.67 3.34 12.32
C THR A 97 -20.17 1.96 11.93
N LEU A 98 -19.26 1.07 11.54
CA LEU A 98 -19.51 -0.36 11.40
C LEU A 98 -18.72 -1.10 12.48
N THR A 99 -19.42 -1.61 13.49
CA THR A 99 -18.84 -2.46 14.53
C THR A 99 -19.28 -3.90 14.28
N LYS A 100 -18.32 -4.81 14.21
CA LYS A 100 -18.60 -6.24 14.04
C LYS A 100 -18.01 -7.02 15.20
N ASN A 101 -18.88 -7.68 15.97
CA ASN A 101 -18.52 -8.38 17.20
C ASN A 101 -18.74 -9.89 17.04
N ASN A 102 -17.64 -10.65 17.05
CA ASN A 102 -17.59 -12.12 16.99
C ASN A 102 -18.16 -12.70 15.67
N PHE A 103 -17.74 -13.92 15.28
CA PHE A 103 -18.26 -14.82 14.20
C PHE A 103 -17.47 -14.98 12.88
N SER A 104 -17.67 -16.19 12.33
CA SER A 104 -17.10 -16.86 11.13
C SER A 104 -17.67 -16.37 9.78
N LEU A 105 -17.69 -15.05 9.55
CA LEU A 105 -18.58 -14.44 8.55
C LEU A 105 -17.86 -13.62 7.48
N GLY A 106 -18.31 -13.76 6.22
CA GLY A 106 -17.89 -12.94 5.07
C GLY A 106 -18.51 -11.54 5.07
N LEU A 107 -17.70 -10.49 5.27
CA LEU A 107 -18.12 -9.09 5.09
C LEU A 107 -17.55 -8.55 3.78
N PHE A 108 -18.44 -8.09 2.90
CA PHE A 108 -18.07 -7.55 1.59
C PHE A 108 -18.49 -6.08 1.50
N ILE A 109 -17.55 -5.17 1.29
CA ILE A 109 -17.79 -3.74 1.11
C ILE A 109 -17.25 -3.38 -0.27
N GLN A 110 -18.10 -2.85 -1.16
CA GLN A 110 -17.72 -2.55 -2.54
C GLN A 110 -18.31 -1.22 -3.03
N GLY A 111 -17.72 -0.65 -4.08
CA GLY A 111 -18.39 0.29 -4.98
C GLY A 111 -18.51 1.71 -4.44
N ASN A 112 -17.40 2.40 -4.25
CA ASN A 112 -17.30 3.77 -3.75
C ASN A 112 -17.98 3.99 -2.38
N SER A 113 -18.04 2.95 -1.56
CA SER A 113 -18.55 3.09 -0.20
C SER A 113 -17.62 3.99 0.62
N ARG A 114 -18.19 4.90 1.42
CA ARG A 114 -17.44 5.75 2.35
C ARG A 114 -17.76 5.32 3.78
N ILE A 115 -16.74 4.88 4.50
CA ILE A 115 -16.88 4.42 5.88
C ILE A 115 -16.03 5.31 6.77
N THR A 116 -16.64 5.96 7.76
CA THR A 116 -15.88 6.81 8.70
C THR A 116 -15.12 5.95 9.70
N ASN A 117 -15.80 5.02 10.38
CA ASN A 117 -15.20 4.10 11.34
C ASN A 117 -15.57 2.67 11.01
N LEU A 118 -14.58 1.84 10.73
CA LEU A 118 -14.71 0.41 10.54
C LEU A 118 -13.98 -0.31 11.67
N ILE A 119 -14.75 -0.90 12.58
CA ILE A 119 -14.28 -1.50 13.83
C ILE A 119 -14.58 -2.99 13.81
N PHE A 120 -13.54 -3.79 14.00
CA PHE A 120 -13.63 -5.23 14.12
C PHE A 120 -13.17 -5.67 15.51
N GLU A 121 -14.06 -6.25 16.30
CA GLU A 121 -13.75 -6.85 17.61
C GLU A 121 -14.09 -8.34 17.57
N MET A 122 -13.10 -9.22 17.77
CA MET A 122 -13.28 -10.64 17.40
C MET A 122 -13.04 -11.62 18.54
N SER A 123 -13.94 -12.62 18.63
CA SER A 123 -13.81 -13.80 19.50
C SER A 123 -14.07 -15.14 18.81
N ASP A 124 -14.12 -15.25 17.47
CA ASP A 124 -14.26 -16.54 16.78
C ASP A 124 -13.42 -16.69 15.49
N ARG A 125 -13.23 -17.94 15.05
CA ARG A 125 -12.43 -18.34 13.88
C ARG A 125 -13.18 -18.12 12.55
N ASN A 126 -12.43 -17.94 11.47
CA ASN A 126 -12.88 -17.93 10.06
C ASN A 126 -13.59 -16.67 9.56
N LEU A 127 -12.93 -15.52 9.70
CA LEU A 127 -13.39 -14.29 9.10
C LEU A 127 -12.83 -14.09 7.68
N MET A 128 -13.73 -13.84 6.73
CA MET A 128 -13.37 -13.29 5.41
C MET A 128 -13.85 -11.83 5.34
N ILE A 129 -12.95 -10.88 5.14
CA ILE A 129 -13.30 -9.50 4.83
C ILE A 129 -12.79 -9.20 3.43
N GLU A 130 -13.64 -8.64 2.58
CA GLU A 130 -13.22 -8.03 1.32
C GLU A 130 -13.75 -6.60 1.25
N ILE A 131 -12.84 -5.64 1.15
CA ILE A 131 -13.14 -4.22 0.95
C ILE A 131 -12.58 -3.83 -0.42
N LYS A 132 -13.42 -3.31 -1.31
CA LYS A 132 -13.03 -3.00 -2.68
C LYS A 132 -13.52 -1.63 -3.12
N ASP A 133 -12.67 -0.89 -3.81
CA ASP A 133 -12.99 0.40 -4.43
C ASP A 133 -13.69 1.35 -3.43
N SER A 134 -13.18 1.47 -2.21
CA SER A 134 -13.86 2.16 -1.09
C SER A 134 -12.93 3.09 -0.32
N VAL A 135 -13.49 4.08 0.36
CA VAL A 135 -12.75 5.02 1.23
C VAL A 135 -13.11 4.73 2.68
N VAL A 136 -12.11 4.38 3.50
CA VAL A 136 -12.27 4.12 4.94
C VAL A 136 -11.42 5.12 5.71
N GLU A 137 -12.05 6.00 6.51
CA GLU A 137 -11.32 7.02 7.27
C GLU A 137 -10.56 6.37 8.43
N THR A 138 -11.21 5.50 9.21
CA THR A 138 -10.55 4.76 10.29
C THR A 138 -10.86 3.28 10.18
N LEU A 139 -9.83 2.45 10.01
CA LEU A 139 -9.89 1.00 10.14
C LEU A 139 -9.23 0.61 11.47
N PHE A 140 -10.03 0.09 12.39
CA PHE A 140 -9.55 -0.44 13.66
C PHE A 140 -9.85 -1.94 13.73
N VAL A 141 -8.81 -2.74 13.94
CA VAL A 141 -8.93 -4.18 14.08
C VAL A 141 -8.36 -4.60 15.42
N SER A 142 -9.19 -5.24 16.24
CA SER A 142 -8.80 -5.78 17.54
C SER A 142 -9.13 -7.26 17.67
N THR A 143 -8.18 -8.04 18.16
CA THR A 143 -8.37 -9.45 18.50
C THR A 143 -8.62 -9.62 20.00
N GLY A 144 -9.67 -10.35 20.36
CA GLY A 144 -9.94 -10.73 21.74
C GLY A 144 -8.95 -11.76 22.31
N LYS A 145 -9.11 -12.03 23.61
CA LYS A 145 -8.21 -12.82 24.48
C LYS A 145 -7.95 -14.28 24.09
N ASN A 146 -8.63 -14.82 23.09
CA ASN A 146 -8.55 -16.24 22.77
C ASN A 146 -7.77 -16.42 21.46
N ASN A 147 -6.50 -16.83 21.51
CA ASN A 147 -5.64 -17.33 20.41
C ASN A 147 -6.35 -17.60 19.07
N GLN A 148 -6.71 -16.56 18.32
CA GLN A 148 -7.55 -16.69 17.12
C GLN A 148 -6.94 -16.01 15.91
N PHE A 149 -7.00 -16.74 14.81
CA PHE A 149 -6.45 -16.35 13.54
C PHE A 149 -7.53 -15.64 12.73
N PHE A 150 -7.15 -14.57 12.05
CA PHE A 150 -7.91 -14.11 10.88
C PHE A 150 -7.75 -15.14 9.78
N ASP A 151 -8.76 -15.39 8.95
CA ASP A 151 -8.57 -16.30 7.81
C ASP A 151 -8.09 -15.50 6.59
N ASN A 152 -8.87 -14.51 6.14
CA ASN A 152 -8.53 -13.70 4.97
C ASN A 152 -9.11 -12.28 5.07
N ILE A 153 -8.26 -11.27 5.08
CA ILE A 153 -8.65 -9.87 4.92
C ILE A 153 -8.05 -9.36 3.61
N ASN A 154 -8.89 -9.00 2.66
CA ASN A 154 -8.52 -8.45 1.37
C ASN A 154 -9.03 -7.01 1.26
N ILE A 155 -8.12 -6.07 1.02
CA ILE A 155 -8.45 -4.67 0.74
C ILE A 155 -7.88 -4.30 -0.63
N LEU A 156 -8.76 -3.93 -1.55
CA LEU A 156 -8.46 -3.82 -2.98
C LEU A 156 -8.84 -2.43 -3.49
N ASN A 157 -7.89 -1.71 -4.11
CA ASN A 157 -8.11 -0.40 -4.74
C ASN A 157 -8.81 0.63 -3.84
N SER A 158 -8.52 0.59 -2.55
CA SER A 158 -9.18 1.43 -1.54
C SER A 158 -8.24 2.49 -0.98
N THR A 159 -8.83 3.50 -0.36
CA THR A 159 -8.09 4.52 0.39
C THR A 159 -8.37 4.36 1.88
N LEU A 160 -7.31 4.25 2.68
CA LEU A 160 -7.37 4.12 4.13
C LEU A 160 -6.72 5.36 4.77
N SER A 161 -7.48 6.16 5.53
CA SER A 161 -6.89 7.34 6.15
C SER A 161 -6.06 6.99 7.37
N LYS A 162 -6.63 6.22 8.29
CA LYS A 162 -6.00 5.74 9.52
C LYS A 162 -6.24 4.25 9.68
N THR A 163 -5.20 3.50 10.01
CA THR A 163 -5.28 2.06 10.20
C THR A 163 -4.54 1.66 11.46
N THR A 164 -5.26 1.06 12.41
CA THR A 164 -4.70 0.58 13.68
C THR A 164 -5.08 -0.86 13.90
N TRP A 165 -4.07 -1.67 14.24
CA TRP A 165 -4.23 -3.07 14.61
C TRP A 165 -3.77 -3.22 16.05
N GLU A 166 -4.68 -3.63 16.92
CA GLU A 166 -4.39 -3.84 18.33
C GLU A 166 -4.58 -5.33 18.68
N ILE A 167 -3.61 -5.90 19.36
CA ILE A 167 -3.68 -7.28 19.87
C ILE A 167 -3.59 -7.22 21.39
N ASP A 168 -4.45 -7.99 22.05
CA ASP A 168 -4.28 -8.30 23.46
C ASP A 168 -2.99 -9.13 23.65
N ASN A 169 -1.96 -8.49 24.24
CA ASN A 169 -0.60 -9.02 24.45
C ASN A 169 -0.53 -10.34 25.24
N THR A 170 -1.65 -10.84 25.76
CA THR A 170 -1.70 -12.14 26.45
C THR A 170 -1.36 -13.31 25.53
N HIS A 171 -1.54 -13.17 24.21
CA HIS A 171 -1.36 -14.25 23.26
C HIS A 171 -0.86 -13.78 21.88
N ARG A 172 0.23 -14.42 21.39
CA ARG A 172 0.77 -14.24 20.04
C ARG A 172 -0.24 -14.70 18.98
N THR A 173 -1.06 -13.79 18.49
CA THR A 173 -2.03 -14.07 17.43
C THR A 173 -1.36 -13.87 16.08
N LYS A 174 -1.35 -14.92 15.26
CA LYS A 174 -0.95 -14.82 13.86
C LYS A 174 -2.17 -14.45 13.04
N TYR A 175 -2.05 -13.45 12.19
CA TYR A 175 -3.05 -13.19 11.15
C TYR A 175 -3.01 -14.31 10.12
N GLY A 176 -4.12 -14.63 9.47
CA GLY A 176 -4.11 -15.42 8.24
C GLY A 176 -3.61 -14.57 7.09
N ARG A 177 -4.29 -14.64 5.93
CA ARG A 177 -3.87 -13.85 4.77
C ARG A 177 -4.38 -12.42 4.89
N LEU A 178 -3.47 -11.47 4.72
CA LEU A 178 -3.78 -10.05 4.75
C LEU A 178 -3.27 -9.42 3.47
N HIS A 179 -4.15 -9.11 2.54
CA HIS A 179 -3.79 -8.56 1.24
C HIS A 179 -4.25 -7.13 1.11
N PHE A 180 -3.31 -6.23 0.88
CA PHE A 180 -3.55 -4.86 0.45
C PHE A 180 -3.07 -4.75 -0.99
N ILE A 181 -3.99 -4.56 -1.94
CA ILE A 181 -3.66 -4.47 -3.37
C ILE A 181 -4.19 -3.15 -3.92
N GLY A 182 -3.32 -2.29 -4.43
CA GLY A 182 -3.72 -0.98 -4.96
C GLY A 182 -4.23 -0.03 -3.87
N VAL A 183 -3.86 -0.25 -2.61
CA VAL A 183 -4.36 0.53 -1.47
C VAL A 183 -3.52 1.78 -1.25
N THR A 184 -4.18 2.92 -1.01
CA THR A 184 -3.51 4.17 -0.60
C THR A 184 -3.68 4.38 0.90
N PHE A 185 -2.58 4.46 1.62
CA PHE A 185 -2.53 4.75 3.06
C PHE A 185 -2.15 6.22 3.30
N HIS A 186 -3.02 7.00 3.95
CA HIS A 186 -2.69 8.39 4.32
C HIS A 186 -1.89 8.51 5.61
N GLU A 187 -2.15 7.65 6.59
CA GLU A 187 -1.31 7.43 7.77
C GLU A 187 -0.57 6.09 7.65
N ALA A 188 0.63 6.00 8.23
CA ALA A 188 1.37 4.75 8.25
C ALA A 188 0.58 3.67 9.01
N PRO A 189 0.30 2.49 8.42
CA PRO A 189 -0.54 1.51 9.06
C PRO A 189 0.15 0.94 10.30
N ASN A 190 -0.51 1.08 11.45
CA ASN A 190 0.06 0.72 12.72
C ASN A 190 -0.22 -0.74 13.04
N PHE A 191 0.82 -1.56 12.87
CA PHE A 191 0.85 -2.97 13.22
C PHE A 191 1.71 -3.25 14.46
N VAL A 192 2.07 -2.23 15.25
CA VAL A 192 2.94 -2.43 16.41
C VAL A 192 2.33 -3.45 17.37
N ASN A 193 3.15 -4.38 17.87
CA ASN A 193 2.75 -5.53 18.71
C ASN A 193 1.93 -6.62 18.02
N THR A 194 1.83 -6.60 16.69
CA THR A 194 1.19 -7.69 15.92
C THR A 194 2.20 -8.73 15.44
N GLU A 195 1.84 -10.02 15.32
CA GLU A 195 2.69 -11.01 14.63
C GLU A 195 2.21 -11.21 13.18
N PHE A 196 3.08 -11.00 12.19
CA PHE A 196 2.75 -11.29 10.80
C PHE A 196 2.84 -12.77 10.48
N SER A 197 1.83 -13.28 9.78
CA SER A 197 2.01 -14.49 8.99
C SER A 197 2.85 -14.19 7.74
N LYS A 198 3.29 -15.26 7.09
CA LYS A 198 3.95 -15.17 5.79
C LYS A 198 3.02 -14.69 4.66
N ASP A 199 1.72 -14.58 4.92
CA ASP A 199 0.70 -14.28 3.91
C ASP A 199 0.22 -12.81 3.96
N VAL A 200 1.02 -11.91 4.55
CA VAL A 200 0.79 -10.46 4.48
C VAL A 200 1.39 -9.92 3.18
N VAL A 201 0.56 -9.32 2.32
CA VAL A 201 0.98 -8.83 1.01
C VAL A 201 0.58 -7.37 0.85
N PHE A 202 1.57 -6.51 0.56
CA PHE A 202 1.34 -5.15 0.08
C PHE A 202 1.74 -5.08 -1.40
N ARG A 203 0.76 -5.01 -2.31
CA ARG A 203 1.01 -4.97 -3.76
C ARG A 203 0.49 -3.67 -4.34
N ASN A 204 1.36 -2.92 -5.02
CA ASN A 204 1.00 -1.64 -5.64
C ASN A 204 0.36 -0.65 -4.66
N CYS A 205 0.74 -0.73 -3.38
CA CYS A 205 0.25 0.19 -2.36
C CYS A 205 0.99 1.53 -2.44
N ILE A 206 0.30 2.60 -2.07
CA ILE A 206 0.84 3.96 -1.97
C ILE A 206 0.83 4.36 -0.50
N PHE A 207 1.99 4.76 0.02
CA PHE A 207 2.15 5.22 1.40
C PHE A 207 2.46 6.71 1.40
N VAL A 208 1.48 7.53 1.76
CA VAL A 208 1.57 9.00 1.71
C VAL A 208 2.20 9.57 2.98
N ASP A 209 2.05 8.88 4.11
CA ASP A 209 2.57 9.34 5.39
C ASP A 209 4.10 9.30 5.43
N HIS A 210 4.69 10.48 5.61
CA HIS A 210 6.13 10.66 5.83
C HIS A 210 6.40 11.55 7.04
N SER A 211 5.45 11.57 7.99
CA SER A 211 5.57 12.28 9.26
C SER A 211 6.57 11.59 10.20
N GLU A 212 6.99 12.27 11.27
CA GLU A 212 7.85 11.67 12.29
C GLU A 212 7.20 10.47 12.98
N SER A 213 5.89 10.52 13.24
CA SER A 213 5.10 9.42 13.82
C SER A 213 5.12 8.14 12.97
N ALA A 214 5.29 8.26 11.65
CA ALA A 214 5.34 7.12 10.73
C ALA A 214 6.60 6.25 10.87
N GLN A 215 7.66 6.77 11.49
CA GLN A 215 8.94 6.07 11.60
C GLN A 215 8.83 4.75 12.38
N ILE A 216 8.05 4.72 13.47
CA ILE A 216 7.90 3.53 14.31
C ILE A 216 7.12 2.42 13.55
N PRO A 217 5.94 2.69 12.97
CA PRO A 217 5.22 1.69 12.16
C PRO A 217 6.05 1.13 11.00
N TYR A 218 6.75 1.98 10.23
CA TYR A 218 7.56 1.49 9.11
C TYR A 218 8.75 0.64 9.54
N ARG A 219 9.39 0.98 10.68
CA ARG A 219 10.47 0.17 11.24
C ARG A 219 10.00 -1.19 11.72
N ASP A 220 8.83 -1.26 12.35
CA ASP A 220 8.19 -2.50 12.76
C ASP A 220 7.86 -3.39 11.55
N LEU A 221 7.24 -2.82 10.50
CA LEU A 221 6.96 -3.51 9.25
C LEU A 221 8.23 -4.05 8.59
N LYS A 222 9.29 -3.24 8.52
CA LYS A 222 10.60 -3.66 8.02
C LYS A 222 11.15 -4.87 8.78
N HIS A 223 11.08 -4.85 10.11
CA HIS A 223 11.55 -5.96 10.93
C HIS A 223 10.78 -7.24 10.62
N LYS A 224 9.45 -7.16 10.61
CA LYS A 224 8.57 -8.32 10.36
C LYS A 224 8.74 -8.91 8.97
N PHE A 225 8.88 -8.09 7.94
CA PHE A 225 9.17 -8.60 6.60
C PHE A 225 10.58 -9.20 6.51
N GLY A 226 11.55 -8.67 7.25
CA GLY A 226 12.88 -9.26 7.38
C GLY A 226 12.87 -10.63 8.06
N GLU A 227 12.10 -10.80 9.13
CA GLU A 227 11.88 -12.09 9.81
C GLU A 227 11.18 -13.11 8.90
N ASN A 228 10.28 -12.64 8.03
CA ASN A 228 9.60 -13.47 7.03
C ASN A 228 10.45 -13.74 5.77
N HIS A 229 11.70 -13.29 5.73
CA HIS A 229 12.61 -13.39 4.57
C HIS A 229 12.09 -12.72 3.29
N ASP A 230 11.22 -11.73 3.40
CA ASP A 230 10.82 -10.86 2.29
C ASP A 230 11.72 -9.60 2.28
N ASP A 231 12.94 -9.79 1.76
CA ASP A 231 13.96 -8.74 1.68
C ASP A 231 13.48 -7.52 0.86
N LEU A 232 12.58 -7.74 -0.10
CA LEU A 232 12.06 -6.69 -0.97
C LEU A 232 11.13 -5.76 -0.19
N MET A 233 10.15 -6.31 0.53
CA MET A 233 9.25 -5.52 1.37
C MET A 233 9.98 -4.91 2.56
N ALA A 234 10.91 -5.65 3.19
CA ALA A 234 11.74 -5.11 4.27
C ALA A 234 12.54 -3.88 3.81
N SER A 235 13.16 -3.95 2.62
CA SER A 235 13.87 -2.82 2.01
C SER A 235 12.94 -1.66 1.67
N HIS A 236 11.74 -1.94 1.14
CA HIS A 236 10.72 -0.94 0.83
C HIS A 236 10.31 -0.13 2.08
N PHE A 237 9.92 -0.82 3.15
CA PHE A 237 9.55 -0.16 4.42
C PHE A 237 10.75 0.52 5.10
N GLY A 238 11.96 -0.01 4.95
CA GLY A 238 13.17 0.70 5.34
C GLY A 238 13.36 2.01 4.59
N GLY A 239 13.04 2.06 3.29
CA GLY A 239 12.99 3.30 2.52
C GLY A 239 12.00 4.32 3.08
N LEU A 240 10.78 3.88 3.43
CA LEU A 240 9.74 4.73 4.00
C LEU A 240 10.09 5.25 5.40
N GLU A 241 10.68 4.41 6.25
CA GLU A 241 11.23 4.77 7.56
C GLU A 241 12.23 5.93 7.42
N LEU A 242 13.13 5.84 6.44
CA LEU A 242 14.17 6.85 6.21
C LEU A 242 13.64 8.15 5.65
N ILE A 243 12.64 8.10 4.76
CA ILE A 243 11.99 9.30 4.24
C ILE A 243 11.30 10.03 5.40
N SER A 244 10.63 9.29 6.27
CA SER A 244 9.98 9.82 7.47
C SER A 244 10.99 10.44 8.44
N LYS A 245 12.17 9.81 8.60
CA LYS A 245 13.30 10.35 9.38
C LYS A 245 13.94 11.58 8.74
N HIS A 246 14.08 11.60 7.42
CA HIS A 246 14.61 12.75 6.70
C HIS A 246 13.78 14.01 6.93
N ASN A 247 12.45 13.85 6.91
CA ASN A 247 11.53 14.97 7.06
C ASN A 247 11.51 15.53 8.49
N SER A 248 11.83 14.71 9.50
CA SER A 248 11.93 15.16 10.90
C SER A 248 13.27 15.83 11.23
N ILE A 249 14.29 15.67 10.38
CA ILE A 249 15.62 16.20 10.60
C ILE A 249 15.68 17.70 10.23
N SER A 250 16.16 18.52 11.15
CA SER A 250 16.34 19.96 10.95
C SER A 250 17.67 20.34 10.28
N SER A 251 18.72 19.50 10.41
CA SER A 251 20.07 19.86 9.98
C SER A 251 20.31 19.69 8.47
N ARG A 252 20.97 20.67 7.84
CA ARG A 252 21.23 20.66 6.38
C ARG A 252 22.16 19.53 5.94
N LEU A 253 23.17 19.22 6.75
CA LEU A 253 24.14 18.15 6.43
C LEU A 253 23.46 16.78 6.45
N GLU A 254 22.62 16.51 7.45
CA GLU A 254 21.86 15.26 7.50
C GLU A 254 20.85 15.18 6.35
N LYS A 255 20.28 16.30 5.90
CA LYS A 255 19.44 16.30 4.68
C LYS A 255 20.24 15.88 3.44
N VAL A 256 21.46 16.38 3.27
CA VAL A 256 22.33 15.97 2.15
C VAL A 256 22.69 14.49 2.27
N LEU A 257 23.15 14.04 3.44
CA LEU A 257 23.50 12.63 3.67
C LEU A 257 22.31 11.71 3.47
N SER A 258 21.13 12.11 3.93
CA SER A 258 19.90 11.35 3.74
C SER A 258 19.41 11.37 2.30
N SER A 259 19.66 12.44 1.53
CA SER A 259 19.41 12.46 0.09
C SER A 259 20.33 11.49 -0.64
N VAL A 260 21.64 11.51 -0.32
CA VAL A 260 22.62 10.53 -0.82
C VAL A 260 22.19 9.11 -0.42
N TYR A 261 21.73 8.93 0.82
CA TYR A 261 21.25 7.64 1.29
C TYR A 261 19.95 7.20 0.62
N LYS A 262 19.00 8.10 0.30
CA LYS A 262 17.79 7.78 -0.47
C LYS A 262 18.11 7.38 -1.90
N VAL A 263 19.13 8.03 -2.48
CA VAL A 263 19.72 7.62 -3.75
C VAL A 263 20.28 6.21 -3.58
N LEU A 264 21.10 5.94 -2.54
CA LEU A 264 21.78 4.65 -2.26
C LEU A 264 20.89 3.48 -1.78
N ASN A 265 19.85 3.72 -0.98
CA ASN A 265 19.06 2.69 -0.32
C ASN A 265 18.09 1.98 -1.27
N ASN A 266 17.64 2.68 -2.31
CA ASN A 266 16.85 2.07 -3.37
C ASN A 266 17.71 1.30 -4.40
N TYR A 267 19.04 1.23 -4.21
CA TYR A 267 19.87 0.42 -5.10
C TYR A 267 19.63 -1.07 -4.83
N GLY A 268 19.26 -1.78 -5.90
CA GLY A 268 19.02 -3.23 -5.87
C GLY A 268 17.54 -3.62 -5.97
N LEU A 269 16.61 -2.68 -5.75
CA LEU A 269 15.18 -2.88 -6.03
C LEU A 269 14.84 -2.67 -7.51
N ASP A 270 15.46 -1.66 -8.13
CA ASP A 270 15.25 -1.33 -9.53
C ASP A 270 16.57 -1.45 -10.33
N PRO A 271 16.72 -2.47 -11.20
CA PRO A 271 17.92 -2.64 -12.01
C PRO A 271 18.08 -1.54 -13.08
N TYR A 272 17.02 -0.83 -13.45
CA TYR A 272 17.08 0.25 -14.43
C TYR A 272 17.73 1.51 -13.89
N ARG A 273 17.71 1.70 -12.56
CA ARG A 273 18.22 2.94 -11.95
C ARG A 273 19.74 3.12 -12.08
N PRO A 274 20.59 2.10 -11.80
CA PRO A 274 22.02 2.19 -12.09
C PRO A 274 22.32 2.42 -13.58
N LEU A 275 21.53 1.81 -14.48
CA LEU A 275 21.65 2.02 -15.92
C LEU A 275 21.34 3.47 -16.30
N LEU A 276 20.26 4.05 -15.77
CA LEU A 276 19.92 5.46 -15.97
C LEU A 276 20.99 6.41 -15.43
N TRP A 277 21.65 6.06 -14.32
CA TRP A 277 22.78 6.84 -13.82
C TRP A 277 24.02 6.72 -14.69
N LEU A 278 24.31 5.55 -15.27
CA LEU A 278 25.38 5.41 -16.25
C LEU A 278 25.09 6.26 -17.50
N VAL A 279 23.86 6.30 -17.99
CA VAL A 279 23.46 7.17 -19.10
C VAL A 279 23.63 8.65 -18.74
N LYS A 280 23.21 9.06 -17.53
CA LYS A 280 23.42 10.44 -17.06
C LYS A 280 24.91 10.78 -16.93
N LEU A 281 25.73 9.84 -16.45
CA LEU A 281 27.17 10.01 -16.36
C LEU A 281 27.80 10.14 -17.75
N LEU A 282 27.31 9.40 -18.75
CA LEU A 282 27.71 9.51 -20.16
C LEU A 282 27.42 10.90 -20.70
N CYS A 283 26.19 11.41 -20.52
CA CYS A 283 25.82 12.76 -20.94
C CYS A 283 26.67 13.84 -20.24
N LEU A 284 26.92 13.68 -18.93
CA LEU A 284 27.76 14.61 -18.16
C LEU A 284 29.21 14.59 -18.63
N ALA A 285 29.78 13.40 -18.86
CA ALA A 285 31.12 13.26 -19.42
C ALA A 285 31.21 13.92 -20.80
N PHE A 286 30.20 13.70 -21.66
CA PHE A 286 30.13 14.33 -22.98
C PHE A 286 30.15 15.85 -22.89
N LEU A 287 29.36 16.43 -21.98
CA LEU A 287 29.31 17.87 -21.75
C LEU A 287 30.67 18.40 -21.26
N VAL A 288 31.27 17.75 -20.26
CA VAL A 288 32.57 18.14 -19.70
C VAL A 288 33.67 18.11 -20.77
N TRP A 289 33.73 17.04 -21.56
CA TRP A 289 34.72 16.91 -22.63
C TRP A 289 34.47 17.88 -23.78
N SER A 290 33.21 18.13 -24.14
CA SER A 290 32.84 19.12 -25.16
C SER A 290 33.29 20.53 -24.74
N LEU A 291 32.98 20.95 -23.51
CA LEU A 291 33.40 22.27 -22.98
C LEU A 291 34.93 22.39 -22.83
N SER A 292 35.60 21.26 -22.58
CA SER A 292 37.06 21.23 -22.44
C SER A 292 37.76 21.53 -23.76
N ILE A 293 37.22 21.10 -24.89
CA ILE A 293 37.76 21.45 -26.22
C ILE A 293 37.71 22.96 -26.46
N TYR A 294 36.63 23.62 -26.03
CA TYR A 294 36.44 25.06 -26.28
C TYR A 294 37.23 25.97 -25.33
N SER A 295 37.47 25.54 -24.08
CA SER A 295 38.00 26.42 -23.03
C SER A 295 39.50 26.32 -22.79
N LEU A 296 40.13 25.18 -23.07
CA LEU A 296 41.47 24.88 -22.56
C LEU A 296 42.48 24.46 -23.65
N GLY A 297 42.09 24.58 -24.92
CA GLY A 297 42.90 24.17 -26.05
C GLY A 297 42.84 22.66 -26.32
N PRO A 298 43.37 22.22 -27.47
CA PRO A 298 43.15 20.87 -27.93
C PRO A 298 44.03 19.86 -27.18
N MET A 299 43.43 18.74 -26.78
CA MET A 299 44.15 17.61 -26.20
C MET A 299 44.99 16.94 -27.29
N VAL A 300 46.28 16.74 -27.04
CA VAL A 300 47.19 16.11 -28.02
C VAL A 300 47.34 14.62 -27.66
N PRO A 301 46.82 13.68 -28.46
CA PRO A 301 47.11 12.26 -28.26
C PRO A 301 48.59 11.99 -28.54
N GLU A 302 49.20 11.16 -27.69
CA GLU A 302 50.65 10.92 -27.71
C GLU A 302 51.14 10.20 -28.97
N THR A 303 50.25 9.52 -29.69
CA THR A 303 50.65 8.51 -30.66
C THR A 303 50.95 9.01 -32.07
N ASN A 304 50.71 10.28 -32.45
CA ASN A 304 51.10 10.79 -33.79
C ASN A 304 51.15 12.32 -33.94
N GLY A 305 51.14 13.11 -32.85
CA GLY A 305 51.27 14.58 -32.92
C GLY A 305 50.14 15.32 -33.64
N GLN A 306 49.15 14.61 -34.19
CA GLN A 306 47.95 15.21 -34.76
C GLN A 306 47.02 15.62 -33.63
N VAL A 307 46.95 16.93 -33.45
CA VAL A 307 45.99 17.64 -32.62
C VAL A 307 44.62 17.51 -33.27
N VAL A 308 43.93 16.39 -33.04
CA VAL A 308 42.60 16.19 -33.63
C VAL A 308 41.54 16.70 -32.65
N SER A 309 41.23 18.00 -32.71
CA SER A 309 40.12 18.61 -32.00
C SER A 309 38.75 18.22 -32.59
N SER A 310 38.50 16.93 -32.80
CA SER A 310 37.26 16.44 -33.40
C SER A 310 36.26 15.97 -32.34
N ILE A 311 34.97 16.05 -32.70
CA ILE A 311 33.88 15.50 -31.89
C ILE A 311 34.03 13.98 -31.65
N GLU A 312 34.75 13.29 -32.52
CA GLU A 312 35.06 11.85 -32.39
C GLU A 312 35.94 11.60 -31.16
N GLN A 313 36.91 12.47 -30.87
CA GLN A 313 37.72 12.36 -29.66
C GLN A 313 36.90 12.66 -28.40
N VAL A 314 35.99 13.63 -28.44
CA VAL A 314 35.04 13.88 -27.33
C VAL A 314 34.24 12.62 -27.04
N PHE A 315 33.69 12.01 -28.09
CA PHE A 315 32.89 10.80 -27.97
C PHE A 315 33.72 9.64 -27.41
N TYR A 316 34.93 9.43 -27.94
CA TYR A 316 35.86 8.42 -27.44
C TYR A 316 36.18 8.64 -25.96
N MET A 317 36.57 9.86 -25.56
CA MET A 317 36.88 10.20 -24.17
C MET A 317 35.68 10.03 -23.25
N THR A 318 34.48 10.36 -23.72
CA THR A 318 33.22 10.18 -23.00
C THR A 318 32.95 8.72 -22.72
N VAL A 319 32.95 7.88 -23.77
CA VAL A 319 32.70 6.45 -23.66
C VAL A 319 33.74 5.82 -22.74
N MET A 320 35.01 6.17 -22.95
CA MET A 320 36.09 5.72 -22.08
C MET A 320 35.79 6.13 -20.65
N SER A 321 35.63 7.40 -20.29
CA SER A 321 35.33 7.84 -18.91
C SER A 321 34.18 7.09 -18.21
N VAL A 322 33.21 6.54 -18.96
CA VAL A 322 32.03 5.86 -18.39
C VAL A 322 32.10 4.32 -18.44
N LEU A 323 33.01 3.72 -19.21
CA LEU A 323 33.19 2.26 -19.25
C LEU A 323 33.69 1.66 -17.92
N GLY A 324 34.36 2.45 -17.08
CA GLY A 324 34.82 2.03 -15.75
C GLY A 324 35.67 0.75 -15.80
N PRO A 325 35.27 -0.35 -15.11
CA PRO A 325 36.04 -1.58 -15.06
C PRO A 325 36.12 -2.31 -16.40
N LEU A 326 35.17 -2.08 -17.33
CA LEU A 326 35.21 -2.70 -18.66
C LEU A 326 36.40 -2.23 -19.49
N LYS A 327 37.03 -1.10 -19.13
CA LYS A 327 38.30 -0.67 -19.73
C LYS A 327 39.40 -1.72 -19.60
N ALA A 328 39.41 -2.47 -18.49
CA ALA A 328 40.43 -3.48 -18.24
C ALA A 328 40.33 -4.68 -19.20
N LEU A 329 39.18 -4.86 -19.85
CA LEU A 329 38.95 -5.94 -20.82
C LEU A 329 39.38 -5.56 -22.26
N GLY A 330 39.64 -4.28 -22.54
CA GLY A 330 39.97 -3.81 -23.87
C GLY A 330 41.42 -3.34 -24.02
N ILE A 331 41.96 -3.52 -25.22
CA ILE A 331 43.23 -2.95 -25.67
C ILE A 331 42.99 -1.47 -26.02
N PHE A 332 42.68 -0.66 -25.03
CA PHE A 332 42.50 0.77 -25.25
C PHE A 332 43.83 1.48 -25.05
N ASN A 333 44.31 2.14 -26.10
CA ASN A 333 45.54 2.92 -26.04
C ASN A 333 45.44 3.99 -24.95
N ILE A 334 46.44 4.01 -24.08
CA ILE A 334 46.55 4.93 -22.95
C ILE A 334 46.79 6.32 -23.52
N LEU A 335 45.78 7.17 -23.50
CA LEU A 335 45.97 8.60 -23.76
C LEU A 335 46.75 9.19 -22.59
N LYS A 336 47.95 9.71 -22.84
CA LYS A 336 48.67 10.48 -21.82
C LYS A 336 48.02 11.84 -21.63
N ILE A 337 47.39 11.98 -20.49
CA ILE A 337 46.75 13.23 -20.06
C ILE A 337 47.83 14.11 -19.44
N GLN A 338 48.12 15.25 -20.09
CA GLN A 338 49.25 16.11 -19.69
C GLN A 338 48.95 16.96 -18.44
N THR A 339 47.69 17.33 -18.18
CA THR A 339 47.36 18.21 -17.05
C THR A 339 46.83 17.42 -15.86
N LEU A 340 47.30 17.77 -14.66
CA LEU A 340 46.81 17.23 -13.39
C LEU A 340 45.28 17.35 -13.27
N PHE A 341 44.72 18.46 -13.76
CA PHE A 341 43.29 18.72 -13.73
C PHE A 341 42.47 17.64 -14.46
N TYR A 342 42.85 17.27 -15.69
CA TYR A 342 42.15 16.22 -16.42
C TYR A 342 42.38 14.83 -15.84
N GLN A 343 43.55 14.58 -15.25
CA GLN A 343 43.81 13.33 -14.52
C GLN A 343 42.85 13.18 -13.34
N ILE A 344 42.62 14.26 -12.57
CA ILE A 344 41.65 14.27 -11.46
C ILE A 344 40.22 14.04 -11.98
N ILE A 345 39.82 14.71 -13.05
CA ILE A 345 38.48 14.52 -13.64
C ILE A 345 38.27 13.08 -14.11
N ILE A 346 39.24 12.52 -14.83
CA ILE A 346 39.17 11.13 -15.32
C ILE A 346 39.14 10.15 -14.16
N PHE A 347 39.92 10.39 -13.11
CA PHE A 347 39.89 9.59 -11.90
C PHE A 347 38.49 9.62 -11.25
N ILE A 348 37.87 10.79 -11.10
CA ILE A 348 36.52 10.93 -10.54
C ILE A 348 35.49 10.18 -11.41
N PHE A 349 35.51 10.38 -12.73
CA PHE A 349 34.59 9.66 -13.63
C PHE A 349 34.78 8.15 -13.57
N ASN A 350 36.02 7.67 -13.55
CA ASN A 350 36.32 6.24 -13.44
C ASN A 350 35.85 5.66 -12.11
N LEU A 351 36.04 6.38 -11.00
CA LEU A 351 35.60 5.95 -9.67
C LEU A 351 34.07 5.84 -9.62
N VAL A 352 33.37 6.89 -10.05
CA VAL A 352 31.89 6.93 -10.06
C VAL A 352 31.33 5.88 -11.02
N SER A 353 31.89 5.75 -12.22
CA SER A 353 31.51 4.72 -13.19
C SER A 353 31.70 3.32 -12.60
N SER A 354 32.84 3.05 -11.96
CA SER A 354 33.11 1.73 -11.37
C SER A 354 32.14 1.37 -10.25
N LEU A 355 31.80 2.34 -9.39
CA LEU A 355 30.76 2.17 -8.39
C LEU A 355 29.39 1.87 -9.03
N LEU A 356 29.01 2.60 -10.09
CA LEU A 356 27.75 2.36 -10.80
C LEU A 356 27.70 0.98 -11.48
N TRP A 357 28.80 0.54 -12.09
CA TRP A 357 28.92 -0.81 -12.66
C TRP A 357 28.82 -1.89 -11.59
N PHE A 358 29.51 -1.71 -10.46
CA PHE A 358 29.40 -2.61 -9.31
C PHE A 358 27.95 -2.71 -8.81
N PHE A 359 27.27 -1.57 -8.68
CA PHE A 359 25.88 -1.53 -8.28
C PHE A 359 24.93 -2.15 -9.30
N LEU A 360 25.18 -1.96 -10.60
CA LEU A 360 24.41 -2.61 -11.66
C LEU A 360 24.52 -4.14 -11.56
N LEU A 361 25.74 -4.67 -11.39
CA LEU A 361 25.98 -6.10 -11.21
C LEU A 361 25.29 -6.65 -9.94
N LEU A 362 25.34 -5.91 -8.83
CA LEU A 362 24.62 -6.29 -7.61
C LEU A 362 23.10 -6.33 -7.82
N ALA A 363 22.53 -5.34 -8.52
CA ALA A 363 21.11 -5.28 -8.82
C ALA A 363 20.67 -6.46 -9.70
N ILE A 364 21.46 -6.78 -10.73
CA ILE A 364 21.24 -7.94 -11.60
C ILE A 364 21.29 -9.24 -10.77
N ARG A 365 22.33 -9.41 -9.95
CA ARG A 365 22.50 -10.61 -9.10
C ARG A 365 21.34 -10.79 -8.12
N LYS A 366 20.88 -9.72 -7.46
CA LYS A 366 19.74 -9.79 -6.53
C LYS A 366 18.48 -10.27 -7.24
N ARG A 367 18.19 -9.74 -8.44
CA ARG A 367 16.99 -10.12 -9.21
C ARG A 367 16.97 -11.61 -9.57
N PHE A 368 18.11 -12.18 -9.96
CA PHE A 368 18.21 -13.61 -10.30
C PHE A 368 18.22 -14.55 -9.09
N ARG A 369 18.55 -14.06 -7.89
CA ARG A 369 18.52 -14.88 -6.67
C ARG A 369 17.11 -15.09 -6.11
N VAL A 370 16.18 -14.19 -6.43
CA VAL A 370 14.77 -14.26 -5.97
C VAL A 370 13.94 -15.25 -6.79
N SER A 371 14.47 -15.77 -7.91
CA SER A 371 13.77 -16.70 -8.81
C SER A 371 14.10 -18.19 -8.60
N VAL A 372 14.82 -18.55 -7.54
CA VAL A 372 15.15 -19.93 -7.15
C VAL A 372 14.76 -20.11 -5.70
#